data_AF-A0A6G1L4V9-F1
#
_entry.id   AF-A0A6G1L4V9-F1
#
_cell.length_a   1.000
_cell.length_b   1.000
_cell.length_c   1.000
_cell.angle_alpha   90.00
_cell.angle_beta   90.00
_cell.angle_gamma   90.00
#
_symmetry.space_group_name_H-M   'P 1'
#
loop_
_entity.id
_entity.type
_entity.pdbx_description
1 polymer ?
#
loop_
_entity_poly.entity_id
_entity_poly.type
_entity_poly.pdbx_seq_one_letter_code
_entity_poly.pdbx_strand_id
1 'polypeptide(L)'
;MSGLEKALFNLKFTAKQLNRQAAKAGKDEQTEKAKLKKAIQQNHGDIAKIYAQNAIRKQNERLNLLRLASRIDAVSSRVQTAVTMRQVTGSMANVVKGMDGAMRSMDLEKVGYTLPPSYRG
;
A
#
# COMPACT_ATOMS: atom_id res chain seq x y z
N MET A 1 -3.57 -18.28 0.60
CA MET A 1 -2.87 -17.00 0.39
C MET A 1 -1.48 -17.30 -0.14
N SER A 2 -1.12 -16.70 -1.26
CA SER A 2 0.27 -16.73 -1.76
C SER A 2 1.21 -16.07 -0.74
N GLY A 3 2.49 -16.44 -0.72
CA GLY A 3 3.48 -15.79 0.14
C GLY A 3 3.57 -14.26 -0.08
N LEU A 4 3.25 -13.82 -1.30
CA LEU A 4 3.20 -12.42 -1.71
C LEU A 4 2.05 -11.64 -1.05
N GLU A 5 0.86 -12.24 -0.94
CA GLU A 5 -0.28 -11.63 -0.24
C GLU A 5 -0.02 -11.50 1.27
N LYS A 6 0.62 -12.50 1.88
CA LYS A 6 1.01 -12.46 3.30
C LYS A 6 2.06 -11.38 3.56
N ALA A 7 3.06 -11.27 2.68
CA ALA A 7 4.06 -10.21 2.75
C ALA A 7 3.42 -8.83 2.58
N LEU A 8 2.47 -8.68 1.65
CA LEU A 8 1.74 -7.44 1.43
C LEU A 8 0.95 -6.99 2.67
N PHE A 9 0.25 -7.93 3.30
CA PHE A 9 -0.47 -7.65 4.55
C PHE A 9 0.48 -7.16 5.65
N ASN A 10 1.59 -7.86 5.85
CA ASN A 10 2.60 -7.47 6.84
C ASN A 10 3.16 -6.08 6.55
N LEU A 11 3.50 -5.77 5.30
CA LEU A 11 4.04 -4.46 4.91
C LEU A 11 3.04 -3.33 5.19
N LYS A 12 1.77 -3.50 4.79
CA LYS A 12 0.70 -2.51 5.08
C LYS A 12 0.47 -2.34 6.58
N PHE A 13 0.50 -3.44 7.34
CA PHE A 13 0.35 -3.41 8.78
C PHE A 13 1.51 -2.66 9.46
N THR A 14 2.76 -2.97 9.08
CA THR A 14 3.95 -2.29 9.59
C THR A 14 3.92 -0.80 9.23
N ALA A 15 3.55 -0.42 8.01
CA ALA A 15 3.42 0.99 7.63
C ALA A 15 2.39 1.72 8.51
N LYS A 16 1.25 1.10 8.81
CA LYS A 16 0.23 1.65 9.71
C LYS A 16 0.73 1.77 11.15
N GLN A 17 1.48 0.79 11.64
CA GLN A 17 2.08 0.81 12.97
C GLN A 17 3.12 1.93 13.11
N LEU A 18 4.00 2.09 12.11
CA LEU A 18 5.00 3.17 12.09
C LEU A 18 4.35 4.54 12.03
N ASN A 19 3.28 4.72 11.24
CA ASN A 19 2.51 5.97 11.21
C ASN A 19 1.88 6.29 12.58
N ARG A 20 1.36 5.29 13.29
CA ARG A 20 0.85 5.48 14.66
C ARG A 20 1.96 5.88 15.64
N GLN A 21 3.13 5.24 15.55
CA GLN A 21 4.29 5.60 16.37
C GLN A 21 4.77 7.02 16.07
N ALA A 22 4.82 7.42 14.79
CA ALA A 22 5.16 8.78 14.39
C ALA A 22 4.15 9.81 14.93
N ALA A 23 2.85 9.51 14.89
CA ALA A 23 1.81 10.36 15.46
C ALA A 23 1.97 10.50 16.98
N LYS A 24 2.32 9.41 17.69
CA LYS A 24 2.63 9.45 19.12
C LYS A 24 3.86 10.32 19.41
N ALA A 25 4.95 10.12 18.67
CA ALA A 25 6.15 10.95 18.78
C ALA A 25 5.87 12.44 18.51
N GLY A 26 4.95 12.76 17.59
CA GLY A 26 4.49 14.12 17.36
C GLY A 26 3.68 14.72 18.51
N LYS A 27 2.86 13.92 19.20
CA LYS A 27 2.18 14.37 20.43
C LYS A 27 3.19 14.63 21.55
N ASP A 28 4.16 13.74 21.72
CA ASP A 28 5.22 13.89 22.73
C ASP A 28 6.10 15.13 22.43
N GLU A 29 6.42 15.39 21.16
CA GLU A 29 7.10 16.62 20.73
C GLU A 29 6.32 17.89 21.16
N GLN A 30 5.00 17.86 21.02
CA GLN A 30 4.12 18.99 21.36
C GLN A 30 4.03 19.22 22.87
N THR A 31 4.02 18.16 23.68
CA THR A 31 4.04 18.28 25.14
C THR A 31 5.38 18.84 25.63
N GLU A 32 6.50 18.41 25.06
CA GLU A 32 7.83 18.95 25.38
C GLU A 32 7.95 20.42 24.96
N LYS A 33 7.40 20.82 23.81
CA LYS A 33 7.30 22.24 23.40
C LYS A 33 6.45 23.07 24.36
N ALA A 34 5.37 22.51 24.92
CA ALA A 34 4.56 23.20 25.92
C ALA A 34 5.32 23.37 27.24
N LYS A 35 6.06 22.34 27.68
CA LYS A 35 6.95 22.42 28.86
C LYS A 35 8.06 23.44 28.66
N LEU A 36 8.66 23.48 27.46
CA LEU A 36 9.65 24.49 27.09
C LEU A 36 9.10 25.91 27.27
N LYS A 37 7.90 26.20 26.74
CA LYS A 37 7.26 27.51 26.90
C LYS A 37 7.08 27.90 28.37
N LYS A 38 6.62 26.96 29.20
CA LYS A 38 6.48 27.18 30.65
C LYS A 38 7.82 27.44 31.33
N ALA A 39 8.86 26.67 31.01
CA ALA A 39 10.19 26.83 31.58
C ALA A 39 10.82 28.19 31.22
N ILE A 40 10.58 28.68 29.99
CA ILE A 40 11.02 30.02 29.57
C ILE A 40 10.28 31.11 30.36
N GLN A 41 8.97 30.98 30.55
CA GLN A 41 8.17 31.94 31.36
C GLN A 41 8.60 31.99 32.83
N GLN A 42 9.04 30.86 33.38
CA GLN A 42 9.56 30.75 34.73
C GLN A 42 11.04 31.15 34.86
N ASN A 43 11.66 31.61 33.75
CA ASN A 43 13.06 32.04 33.68
C ASN A 43 14.08 30.92 34.05
N HIS A 44 13.71 29.66 33.84
CA HIS A 44 14.57 28.49 34.08
C HIS A 44 15.30 28.06 32.80
N GLY A 45 16.35 28.81 32.44
CA GLY A 45 17.09 28.63 31.17
C GLY A 45 17.68 27.23 30.96
N ASP A 46 18.20 26.60 32.01
CA ASP A 46 18.81 25.26 31.90
C ASP A 46 17.76 24.17 31.65
N ILE A 47 16.62 24.25 32.33
CA ILE A 47 15.48 23.34 32.14
C ILE A 47 14.87 23.54 30.74
N ALA A 48 14.79 24.78 30.28
CA ALA A 48 14.34 25.09 28.92
C ALA A 48 15.25 24.45 27.86
N LYS A 49 16.58 24.49 28.03
CA LYS A 49 17.51 23.82 27.10
C LYS A 49 17.26 22.31 27.01
N ILE A 50 17.02 21.64 28.14
CA ILE A 50 16.72 20.20 28.19
C ILE A 50 15.43 19.88 27.44
N TYR A 51 14.35 20.63 27.69
CA TYR A 51 13.07 20.44 26.96
C TYR A 51 13.19 20.73 25.47
N ALA A 52 13.98 21.72 25.07
CA ALA A 52 14.25 22.01 23.66
C ALA A 52 14.99 20.85 22.97
N GLN A 53 16.04 20.30 23.60
CA GLN A 53 16.76 19.14 23.07
C GLN A 53 15.85 17.91 22.94
N ASN A 54 15.01 17.66 23.94
CA ASN A 54 14.03 16.58 23.90
C ASN A 54 13.01 16.76 22.76
N ALA A 55 12.51 17.97 22.54
CA ALA A 55 11.61 18.28 21.45
C ALA A 55 12.26 18.03 20.08
N ILE A 56 13.51 18.46 19.88
CA ILE A 56 14.27 18.23 18.63
C ILE A 56 14.48 16.73 18.40
N ARG A 57 14.87 15.99 19.44
CA ARG A 57 15.05 14.54 19.35
C ARG A 57 13.75 13.83 18.93
N LYS A 58 12.61 14.21 19.53
CA LYS A 58 11.29 13.66 19.19
C LYS A 58 10.82 14.05 17.79
N GLN A 59 11.12 15.26 17.34
CA GLN A 59 10.86 15.69 15.97
C GLN A 59 11.66 14.85 14.95
N ASN A 60 12.95 14.61 15.21
CA ASN A 60 13.79 13.78 14.35
C ASN A 60 13.33 12.31 14.33
N GLU A 61 12.98 11.76 15.49
CA GLU A 61 12.39 10.42 15.62
C GLU A 61 11.11 10.30 14.77
N ARG A 62 10.19 11.27 14.90
CA ARG A 62 8.97 11.35 14.09
C ARG A 62 9.27 11.39 12.59
N LEU A 63 10.19 12.24 12.14
CA LEU A 63 10.55 12.36 10.73
C LEU A 63 11.12 11.06 10.17
N ASN A 64 11.96 10.37 10.94
CA ASN A 64 12.54 9.10 10.52
C ASN A 64 11.48 8.00 10.43
N LEU A 65 10.56 7.92 11.40
CA LEU A 65 9.43 6.98 11.37
C LEU A 65 8.51 7.25 10.18
N LEU A 66 8.20 8.52 9.88
CA LEU A 66 7.40 8.88 8.70
C LEU A 66 8.10 8.49 7.40
N ARG A 67 9.38 8.81 7.25
CA ARG A 67 10.16 8.41 6.06
C ARG A 67 10.17 6.91 5.85
N LEU A 68 10.36 6.13 6.92
CA LEU A 68 10.32 4.68 6.86
C LEU A 68 8.93 4.16 6.49
N ALA A 69 7.88 4.71 7.12
CA ALA A 69 6.50 4.36 6.82
C ALA A 69 6.15 4.63 5.35
N SER A 70 6.52 5.80 4.80
CA SER A 70 6.29 6.15 3.39
C SER A 70 7.04 5.22 2.44
N ARG A 71 8.27 4.82 2.77
CA ARG A 71 9.03 3.85 1.96
C ARG A 71 8.35 2.48 1.94
N ILE A 72 7.90 1.99 3.10
CA ILE A 72 7.19 0.71 3.20
C ILE A 72 5.85 0.76 2.47
N ASP A 73 5.12 1.87 2.60
CA ASP A 73 3.84 2.05 1.93
C ASP A 73 4.00 2.05 0.39
N ALA A 74 5.01 2.75 -0.13
CA ALA A 74 5.36 2.74 -1.55
C ALA A 74 5.70 1.34 -2.06
N VAL A 75 6.48 0.56 -1.31
CA VAL A 75 6.80 -0.84 -1.65
C VAL A 75 5.53 -1.68 -1.60
N SER A 76 4.68 -1.51 -0.59
CA SER A 76 3.42 -2.25 -0.45
C SER A 76 2.46 -1.96 -1.62
N SER A 77 2.42 -0.72 -2.12
CA SER A 77 1.61 -0.34 -3.27
C SER A 77 2.06 -1.06 -4.55
N ARG A 78 3.38 -1.11 -4.80
CA ARG A 78 3.93 -1.87 -5.94
C ARG A 78 3.65 -3.37 -5.82
N VAL A 79 3.80 -3.93 -4.61
CA VAL A 79 3.49 -5.34 -4.34
C VAL A 79 2.01 -5.62 -4.56
N GLN A 80 1.11 -4.72 -4.15
CA GLN A 80 -0.33 -4.82 -4.40
C GLN A 80 -0.62 -4.87 -5.90
N THR A 81 -0.03 -3.97 -6.69
CA THR A 81 -0.19 -3.98 -8.15
C THR A 81 0.27 -5.31 -8.75
N ALA A 82 1.42 -5.83 -8.32
CA ALA A 82 1.93 -7.11 -8.81
C ALA A 82 0.99 -8.30 -8.47
N VAL A 83 0.44 -8.32 -7.25
CA VAL A 83 -0.54 -9.33 -6.83
C VAL A 83 -1.81 -9.24 -7.68
N THR A 84 -2.34 -8.04 -7.88
CA THR A 84 -3.54 -7.82 -8.71
C THR A 84 -3.30 -8.21 -10.16
N MET A 85 -2.16 -7.84 -10.76
CA MET A 85 -1.81 -8.21 -12.13
C MET A 85 -1.68 -9.73 -12.30
N ARG A 86 -1.12 -10.43 -11.30
CA ARG A 86 -1.06 -11.90 -11.30
C ARG A 86 -2.46 -12.51 -11.30
N GLN A 87 -3.37 -11.99 -10.48
CA GLN A 87 -4.76 -12.45 -10.43
C GLN A 87 -5.46 -12.24 -11.78
N VAL A 88 -5.32 -11.04 -12.37
CA VAL A 88 -5.88 -10.71 -13.70
C VAL A 88 -5.33 -11.64 -14.78
N THR A 89 -4.02 -11.89 -14.79
CA THR A 89 -3.39 -12.81 -15.75
C THR A 89 -3.95 -14.23 -15.63
N GLY A 90 -4.15 -14.71 -14.40
CA GLY A 90 -4.79 -16.01 -14.16
C GLY A 90 -6.23 -16.07 -14.67
N SER A 91 -7.02 -15.02 -14.43
CA SER A 91 -8.39 -14.90 -14.96
C SER A 91 -8.40 -14.87 -16.49
N MET A 92 -7.50 -14.11 -17.12
CA MET A 92 -7.36 -14.06 -18.58
C MET A 92 -6.97 -15.43 -19.16
N ALA A 93 -6.05 -16.15 -18.53
CA ALA A 93 -5.67 -17.50 -18.98
C ALA A 93 -6.86 -18.47 -18.97
N ASN A 94 -7.74 -18.37 -17.96
CA ASN A 94 -8.96 -19.18 -17.89
C ASN A 94 -9.96 -18.79 -18.98
N VAL A 95 -10.16 -17.50 -19.23
CA VAL A 95 -11.04 -17.01 -20.31
C VAL A 95 -10.53 -17.47 -21.68
N VAL A 96 -9.23 -17.33 -21.96
CA VAL A 96 -8.64 -17.78 -23.23
C VAL A 96 -8.80 -19.29 -23.42
N LYS A 97 -8.59 -20.10 -22.37
CA LYS A 97 -8.85 -21.55 -22.43
C LYS A 97 -10.32 -21.86 -22.70
N GLY A 98 -11.24 -21.16 -22.04
CA GLY A 98 -12.68 -21.31 -22.29
C GLY A 98 -13.06 -20.95 -23.72
N MET A 99 -12.45 -19.90 -24.28
CA MET A 99 -12.65 -19.47 -25.65
C MET A 99 -12.05 -20.45 -26.67
N ASP A 100 -10.85 -20.98 -26.44
CA ASP A 100 -10.25 -22.03 -27.30
C ASP A 100 -11.10 -23.30 -27.32
N GLY A 101 -11.61 -23.73 -26.16
CA GLY A 101 -12.58 -24.83 -26.07
C GLY A 101 -13.87 -24.55 -26.83
N ALA A 102 -14.43 -23.34 -26.68
CA ALA A 102 -15.64 -22.92 -27.39
C ALA A 102 -15.41 -22.87 -28.92
N MET A 103 -14.28 -22.33 -29.38
CA MET A 103 -13.93 -22.28 -30.80
C MET A 103 -13.71 -23.68 -31.40
N ARG A 104 -13.13 -24.62 -30.65
CA ARG A 104 -13.01 -26.02 -31.06
C ARG A 104 -14.35 -26.75 -31.11
N SER A 105 -15.27 -26.40 -30.22
CA SER A 105 -16.64 -26.93 -30.23
C SER A 105 -17.54 -26.26 -31.28
N MET A 106 -17.13 -25.08 -31.78
CA MET A 106 -17.78 -24.37 -32.87
C MET A 106 -17.33 -25.03 -34.18
N ASP A 107 -17.92 -26.19 -34.45
CA ASP A 107 -17.81 -26.90 -35.73
C ASP A 107 -18.10 -25.90 -36.85
N LEU A 108 -17.06 -25.47 -37.58
CA LEU A 108 -17.21 -24.62 -38.77
C LEU A 108 -18.14 -25.27 -39.81
N GLU A 109 -18.36 -26.60 -39.73
CA GLU A 109 -19.33 -27.33 -40.55
C GLU A 109 -20.80 -27.03 -40.20
N LYS A 110 -21.13 -26.72 -38.95
CA LYS A 110 -22.53 -26.39 -38.55
C LYS A 110 -22.88 -24.93 -38.72
N VAL A 111 -21.90 -24.02 -38.64
CA VAL A 111 -22.12 -22.59 -38.91
C VAL A 111 -22.32 -22.32 -40.40
N GLY A 112 -21.71 -23.14 -41.28
CA GLY A 112 -22.01 -23.12 -42.72
C GLY A 112 -23.42 -23.60 -43.08
N TYR A 113 -24.05 -24.43 -42.24
CA TYR A 113 -25.38 -24.99 -42.50
C TYR A 113 -26.53 -24.05 -42.08
N THR A 114 -26.25 -22.98 -41.34
CA THR A 114 -27.25 -21.99 -40.92
C THR A 114 -27.29 -20.74 -41.82
N LEU A 115 -26.47 -20.66 -42.87
CA LEU A 115 -26.66 -19.66 -43.93
C LEU A 115 -27.78 -20.09 -44.90
N PRO A 116 -28.74 -19.21 -45.20
CA PRO A 116 -29.85 -19.52 -46.09
C PRO A 116 -29.37 -19.86 -47.52
N PRO A 117 -30.11 -20.71 -48.26
CA PRO A 117 -29.72 -21.25 -49.57
C PRO A 117 -29.58 -20.21 -50.71
N SER A 118 -29.69 -18.91 -50.42
CA SER A 118 -29.61 -17.80 -51.38
C SER A 118 -28.22 -17.55 -51.99
N TYR A 119 -27.20 -18.31 -51.60
CA TYR A 119 -25.81 -18.19 -52.08
C TYR A 119 -25.19 -19.53 -52.50
N ARG A 120 -25.99 -20.48 -53.00
CA ARG A 120 -25.47 -21.59 -53.82
C ARG A 120 -25.70 -21.23 -55.28
N GLY A 121 -24.62 -20.98 -56.01
CA GLY A 121 -24.63 -20.92 -57.47
C GLY A 121 -24.99 -22.26 -58.09
#